data_AF-A0A540K2S9-F1
#
_entry.id   AF-A0A540K2S9-F1
#
_cell.length_a   1.000
_cell.length_b   1.000
_cell.length_c   1.000
_cell.angle_alpha   90.00
_cell.angle_beta   90.00
_cell.angle_gamma   90.00
#
_symmetry.space_group_name_H-M   'P 1'
#
loop_
_entity.id
_entity.type
_entity.pdbx_description
1 polymer ?
#
loop_
_entity_poly.entity_id
_entity_poly.type
_entity_poly.pdbx_seq_one_letter_code
_entity_poly.pdbx_strand_id
1 'polypeptide(L)'
;MEAYSGILQGFKGSPKTQLLMPYAPHVLQFLDSLYIEKDMDDLVIKTAIGLLGDLADTLGSAVGPLILQSMSAKEFLNECLMSDDPSIKESAEWVKIAISRATNF
;
A
#
# COMPACT_ATOMS: atom_id res chain seq x y z
N MET A 1 -5.55 -10.80 -0.61
CA MET A 1 -4.90 -9.55 -1.05
C MET A 1 -3.89 -9.76 -2.17
N GLU A 2 -3.17 -10.89 -2.20
CA GLU A 2 -2.17 -11.21 -3.22
C GLU A 2 -2.65 -11.09 -4.68
N ALA A 3 -3.91 -11.41 -4.98
CA ALA A 3 -4.46 -11.21 -6.33
C ALA A 3 -4.46 -9.74 -6.77
N TYR A 4 -4.75 -8.80 -5.86
CA TYR A 4 -4.68 -7.37 -6.15
C TYR A 4 -3.22 -6.94 -6.39
N SER A 5 -2.29 -7.40 -5.54
CA SER A 5 -0.86 -7.20 -5.72
C SER A 5 -0.38 -7.71 -7.09
N GLY A 6 -0.78 -8.93 -7.49
CA GLY A 6 -0.42 -9.50 -8.78
C GLY A 6 -0.92 -8.68 -9.97
N ILE A 7 -2.13 -8.11 -9.90
CA ILE A 7 -2.65 -7.21 -10.94
C ILE A 7 -1.82 -5.92 -10.99
N LEU A 8 -1.57 -5.27 -9.84
CA LEU A 8 -0.77 -4.04 -9.77
C LEU A 8 0.63 -4.27 -10.34
N GLN A 9 1.34 -5.27 -9.84
CA GLN A 9 2.69 -5.63 -10.27
C GLN A 9 2.73 -6.01 -11.76
N GLY A 10 1.71 -6.68 -12.28
CA GLY A 10 1.61 -7.03 -13.70
C GLY A 10 1.50 -5.81 -14.64
N PHE A 11 1.01 -4.67 -14.15
CA PHE A 11 0.94 -3.43 -14.91
C PHE A 11 2.17 -2.53 -14.70
N LYS A 12 2.98 -2.76 -13.66
CA LYS A 12 4.12 -1.93 -13.31
C LYS A 12 5.09 -1.77 -14.50
N GLY A 13 5.52 -0.53 -14.75
CA GLY A 13 6.41 -0.20 -15.86
C GLY A 13 5.76 -0.22 -17.26
N SER A 14 4.48 -0.60 -17.36
CA SER A 14 3.73 -0.54 -18.61
C SER A 14 3.13 0.85 -18.84
N PRO A 15 2.84 1.24 -20.10
CA PRO A 15 2.07 2.46 -20.37
C PRO A 15 0.60 2.37 -19.94
N LYS A 16 0.14 1.19 -19.49
CA LYS A 16 -1.26 0.93 -19.14
C LYS A 16 -1.58 1.16 -17.66
N THR A 17 -0.60 1.53 -16.84
CA THR A 17 -0.79 1.71 -15.40
C THR A 17 -1.90 2.70 -15.04
N GLN A 18 -2.13 3.71 -15.88
CA GLN A 18 -3.21 4.68 -15.71
C GLN A 18 -4.62 4.04 -15.73
N LEU A 19 -4.79 2.86 -16.34
CA LEU A 19 -6.06 2.12 -16.32
C LEU A 19 -6.44 1.64 -14.90
N LEU A 20 -5.47 1.59 -13.99
CA LEU A 20 -5.68 1.16 -12.61
C LEU A 20 -6.07 2.32 -11.68
N MET A 21 -5.84 3.57 -12.08
CA MET A 21 -6.13 4.75 -11.25
C MET A 21 -7.58 4.83 -10.74
N PRO A 22 -8.62 4.52 -11.55
CA PRO A 22 -10.00 4.52 -11.07
C PRO A 22 -10.26 3.55 -9.90
N TYR A 23 -9.42 2.53 -9.74
CA TYR A 23 -9.57 1.51 -8.69
C TYR A 23 -8.71 1.80 -7.45
N ALA A 24 -7.74 2.72 -7.53
CA ALA A 24 -6.86 3.05 -6.42
C ALA A 24 -7.61 3.50 -5.14
N PRO A 25 -8.67 4.35 -5.22
CA PRO A 25 -9.45 4.71 -4.04
C PRO A 25 -10.13 3.51 -3.38
N HIS A 26 -10.58 2.53 -4.16
CA HIS A 26 -11.23 1.33 -3.63
C HIS A 26 -10.25 0.39 -2.91
N VAL A 27 -9.00 0.30 -3.40
CA VAL A 27 -7.94 -0.44 -2.71
C VAL A 27 -7.62 0.21 -1.36
N LEU A 28 -7.47 1.54 -1.33
CA LEU A 28 -7.24 2.27 -0.07
C LEU A 28 -8.41 2.12 0.89
N GLN A 29 -9.65 2.25 0.41
CA GLN A 29 -10.84 2.05 1.24
C GLN A 29 -10.90 0.65 1.86
N PHE A 30 -10.50 -0.38 1.11
CA PHE A 30 -10.42 -1.74 1.63
C PHE A 30 -9.34 -1.89 2.72
N LEU A 31 -8.16 -1.29 2.53
CA LEU A 31 -7.12 -1.26 3.57
C LEU A 31 -7.57 -0.49 4.81
N ASP A 32 -8.27 0.63 4.62
CA ASP A 32 -8.83 1.43 5.71
C ASP A 32 -9.86 0.61 6.51
N SER A 33 -10.74 -0.17 5.85
CA SER A 33 -11.71 -1.02 6.55
C SER A 33 -11.05 -2.10 7.39
N LEU A 34 -10.02 -2.77 6.87
CA LEU A 34 -9.28 -3.77 7.64
C LEU A 34 -8.67 -3.14 8.89
N TYR A 35 -8.12 -1.93 8.75
CA TYR A 35 -7.41 -1.27 9.85
C TYR A 35 -8.36 -0.76 10.94
N ILE A 36 -9.53 -0.25 10.55
CA ILE A 36 -10.57 0.23 11.47
C ILE A 36 -11.18 -0.93 12.25
N GLU A 37 -11.49 -2.04 11.58
CA GLU A 37 -12.11 -3.20 12.22
C GLU A 37 -11.13 -3.97 13.11
N LYS A 38 -9.82 -3.68 12.99
CA LYS A 38 -8.72 -4.38 13.67
C LYS A 38 -8.76 -5.90 13.44
N ASP A 39 -9.31 -6.32 12.31
CA ASP A 39 -9.36 -7.72 11.86
C ASP A 39 -8.07 -8.05 11.10
N MET A 40 -6.95 -8.08 11.83
CA MET A 40 -5.63 -8.28 11.24
C MET A 40 -4.80 -9.25 12.09
N ASP A 41 -4.63 -10.47 11.59
CA ASP A 41 -3.53 -11.33 12.01
C ASP A 41 -2.23 -10.98 11.26
N ASP A 42 -1.11 -11.57 11.66
CA ASP A 42 0.20 -11.28 11.06
C ASP A 42 0.24 -11.50 9.54
N LEU A 43 -0.53 -12.46 9.02
CA LEU A 43 -0.61 -12.72 7.58
C LEU A 43 -1.40 -11.62 6.86
N VAL A 44 -2.52 -11.18 7.45
CA VAL A 44 -3.31 -10.06 6.95
C VAL A 44 -2.46 -8.78 6.98
N ILE A 45 -1.72 -8.51 8.06
CA ILE A 45 -0.82 -7.34 8.15
C ILE A 45 0.21 -7.38 7.01
N LYS A 46 0.93 -8.49 6.84
CA LYS A 46 1.97 -8.65 5.80
C LYS A 46 1.41 -8.43 4.40
N THR A 47 0.25 -9.00 4.11
CA THR A 47 -0.35 -8.89 2.78
C THR A 47 -1.00 -7.52 2.52
N ALA A 48 -1.53 -6.87 3.56
CA ALA A 48 -2.09 -5.51 3.47
C ALA A 48 -1.00 -4.46 3.28
N ILE A 49 0.10 -4.53 4.04
CA ILE A 49 1.22 -3.58 3.89
C ILE A 49 1.89 -3.76 2.52
N GLY A 50 2.06 -5.01 2.06
CA GLY A 50 2.53 -5.31 0.71
C GLY A 50 1.64 -4.68 -0.38
N LEU A 51 0.32 -4.83 -0.25
CA LEU A 51 -0.64 -4.24 -1.20
C LEU A 51 -0.55 -2.70 -1.26
N LEU A 52 -0.38 -2.02 -0.11
CA LEU A 52 -0.17 -0.58 -0.07
C LEU A 52 1.10 -0.16 -0.81
N GLY A 53 2.20 -0.89 -0.61
CA GLY A 53 3.44 -0.64 -1.32
C GLY A 53 3.34 -0.90 -2.82
N ASP A 54 2.71 -2.00 -3.22
CA ASP A 54 2.49 -2.31 -4.63
C ASP A 54 1.66 -1.23 -5.33
N LEU A 55 0.66 -0.68 -4.64
CA LEU A 55 -0.15 0.43 -5.14
C LEU A 55 0.72 1.66 -5.40
N ALA A 56 1.54 2.06 -4.42
CA ALA A 56 2.44 3.20 -4.52
C ALA A 56 3.51 3.01 -5.60
N ASP A 57 4.13 1.84 -5.66
CA ASP A 57 5.23 1.51 -6.57
C ASP A 57 4.75 1.28 -8.01
N THR A 58 3.50 0.86 -8.19
CA THR A 58 2.87 0.70 -9.50
C THR A 58 2.40 2.04 -10.05
N LEU A 59 1.52 2.75 -9.32
CA LEU A 59 0.89 3.97 -9.81
C LEU A 59 1.77 5.21 -9.65
N GLY A 60 2.82 5.11 -8.84
CA GLY A 60 3.79 6.17 -8.62
C GLY A 60 3.11 7.46 -8.21
N SER A 61 3.54 8.56 -8.81
CA SER A 61 3.09 9.87 -8.41
C SER A 61 1.62 10.20 -8.68
N ALA A 62 0.94 9.39 -9.51
CA ALA A 62 -0.49 9.54 -9.74
C ALA A 62 -1.32 9.18 -8.48
N VAL A 63 -0.85 8.22 -7.66
CA VAL A 63 -1.56 7.81 -6.43
C VAL A 63 -1.06 8.54 -5.17
N GLY A 64 0.09 9.21 -5.25
CA GLY A 64 0.69 9.95 -4.12
C GLY A 64 -0.30 10.82 -3.33
N PRO A 65 -1.09 11.70 -3.99
CA PRO A 65 -2.08 12.53 -3.30
C PRO A 65 -3.14 11.73 -2.53
N LEU A 66 -3.58 10.58 -3.06
CA LEU A 66 -4.58 9.73 -2.41
C LEU A 66 -3.99 9.08 -1.15
N ILE A 67 -2.76 8.56 -1.22
CA ILE A 67 -2.07 7.98 -0.07
C ILE A 67 -1.82 9.04 1.01
N LEU A 68 -1.46 10.27 0.62
CA LEU A 68 -1.27 11.37 1.57
C LEU A 68 -2.58 11.83 2.23
N GLN A 69 -3.73 11.58 1.63
CA GLN A 69 -5.02 11.92 2.23
C GLN A 69 -5.56 10.82 3.16
N SER A 70 -5.14 9.56 2.98
CA SER A 70 -5.50 8.47 3.91
C SER A 70 -4.70 8.58 5.20
N MET A 71 -5.39 8.87 6.31
CA MET A 71 -4.80 8.85 7.65
C MET A 71 -4.51 7.41 8.10
N SER A 72 -5.44 6.49 7.85
CA SER A 72 -5.31 5.08 8.22
C SER A 72 -4.12 4.41 7.53
N ALA A 73 -3.84 4.71 6.26
CA ALA A 73 -2.65 4.19 5.58
C ALA A 73 -1.34 4.64 6.25
N LYS A 74 -1.27 5.89 6.75
CA LYS A 74 -0.09 6.41 7.46
C LYS A 74 0.07 5.79 8.84
N GLU A 75 -1.02 5.68 9.58
CA GLU A 75 -1.02 5.05 10.91
C GLU A 75 -0.67 3.57 10.81
N PHE A 76 -1.28 2.86 9.87
CA PHE A 76 -0.99 1.46 9.58
C PHE A 76 0.48 1.22 9.21
N LEU A 77 1.05 2.06 8.32
CA LEU A 77 2.48 1.99 8.00
C LEU A 77 3.35 2.22 9.23
N ASN A 78 3.04 3.22 10.05
CA ASN A 78 3.81 3.51 11.27
C ASN A 78 3.73 2.35 12.28
N GLU A 79 2.56 1.73 12.46
CA GLU A 79 2.43 0.53 13.29
C GLU A 79 3.31 -0.61 12.75
N CYS A 80 3.30 -0.86 11.44
CA CYS A 80 4.14 -1.89 10.83
C CYS A 80 5.64 -1.61 10.97
N LEU A 81 6.07 -0.35 10.90
CA LEU A 81 7.46 0.07 11.14
C LEU A 81 7.93 -0.16 12.60
N MET A 82 6.98 -0.12 13.54
CA MET A 82 7.21 -0.34 14.97
C MET A 82 6.98 -1.80 15.40
N SER A 83 6.61 -2.68 14.46
CA SER A 83 6.40 -4.10 14.74
C SER A 83 7.66 -4.80 15.27
N ASP A 84 7.46 -5.71 16.22
CA ASP A 84 8.50 -6.62 16.72
C ASP A 84 8.78 -7.79 15.75
N ASP A 85 7.86 -8.09 14.82
CA ASP A 85 8.10 -9.05 13.72
C ASP A 85 9.05 -8.40 12.67
N PRO A 86 10.28 -8.94 12.49
CA PRO A 86 11.23 -8.39 11.54
C PRO A 86 10.75 -8.38 10.08
N SER A 87 9.94 -9.36 9.68
CA SER A 87 9.42 -9.49 8.32
C SER A 87 8.34 -8.44 8.02
N ILE A 88 7.48 -8.12 9.00
CA ILE A 88 6.53 -7.00 8.87
C ILE A 88 7.29 -5.69 8.74
N LYS A 89 8.27 -5.48 9.61
CA LYS A 89 9.07 -4.25 9.65
C LYS A 89 9.87 -4.03 8.36
N GLU A 90 10.50 -5.08 7.84
CA GLU A 90 11.22 -5.04 6.56
C GLU A 90 10.29 -4.63 5.40
N SER A 91 9.09 -5.24 5.35
CA SER A 91 8.08 -4.89 4.35
C SER A 91 7.68 -3.42 4.47
N ALA A 92 7.44 -2.93 5.68
CA ALA A 92 7.06 -1.55 5.96
C ALA A 92 8.14 -0.54 5.55
N GLU A 93 9.42 -0.83 5.76
CA GLU A 93 10.52 0.05 5.32
C GLU A 93 10.58 0.16 3.79
N TRP A 94 10.35 -0.94 3.07
CA TRP A 94 10.20 -0.89 1.62
C TRP A 94 9.00 -0.03 1.19
N VAL A 95 7.84 -0.21 1.82
CA VAL A 95 6.63 0.58 1.53
C VAL A 95 6.87 2.06 1.76
N LYS A 96 7.56 2.42 2.85
CA LYS A 96 7.91 3.81 3.16
C LYS A 96 8.73 4.45 2.03
N ILE A 97 9.67 3.71 1.44
CA ILE A 97 10.46 4.17 0.28
C ILE A 97 9.56 4.32 -0.95
N ALA A 98 8.68 3.35 -1.23
CA ALA A 98 7.75 3.40 -2.36
C ALA A 98 6.80 4.60 -2.28
N ILE A 99 6.19 4.83 -1.11
CA ILE A 99 5.33 5.98 -0.85
C ILE A 99 6.13 7.28 -0.99
N SER A 100 7.34 7.35 -0.41
CA SER A 100 8.17 8.56 -0.53
C SER A 100 8.45 8.93 -1.98
N ARG A 101 8.67 7.94 -2.87
CA ARG A 101 8.83 8.16 -4.32
C ARG A 101 7.53 8.59 -4.99
N ALA A 102 6.39 8.08 -4.53
CA ALA A 102 5.08 8.47 -5.05
C ALA A 102 4.67 9.88 -4.59
N THR A 103 5.17 10.37 -3.46
CA THR A 103 4.73 11.65 -2.87
C THR A 103 5.71 12.80 -3.07
N ASN A 104 7.01 12.52 -3.21
CA ASN A 104 8.01 13.55 -3.43
C ASN A 104 8.23 13.74 -4.94
N PHE A 105 7.73 14.88 -5.44
CA PHE A 105 8.22 15.50 -6.67
C PHE A 105 9.29 16.53 -6.32
#